data_AF-A0A806JBN4-F1
#
_entry.id   AF-A0A806JBN4-F1
#
_cell.length_a   1.000
_cell.length_b   1.000
_cell.length_c   1.000
_cell.angle_alpha   90.00
_cell.angle_beta   90.00
_cell.angle_gamma   90.00
#
_symmetry.space_group_name_H-M   'P 1'
#
loop_
_entity.id
_entity.type
_entity.pdbx_description
1 polymer ?
#
loop_
_entity_poly.entity_id
_entity_poly.type
_entity_poly.pdbx_seq_one_letter_code
_entity_poly.pdbx_strand_id
1 'polypeptide(L)'
;MKKIMGLLLMLFSFNAFAEENKNLADIQFKDLDNNIVSLEKYKGKNVYVKMWASWCPICLAGLAEIDDLSADQNKNFEVITIVSPDKKGKNQLKNLLNGIKDWTIKMSLYY
;
A
#
# COMPACT_ATOMS: atom_id res chain seq x y z
N MET A 1 -9.61 16.99 -51.04
CA MET A 1 -9.00 15.77 -50.45
C MET A 1 -8.03 16.05 -49.29
N LYS A 2 -7.21 17.12 -49.31
CA LYS A 2 -6.25 17.43 -48.21
C LYS A 2 -6.89 17.85 -46.87
N LYS A 3 -8.06 18.50 -46.89
CA LYS A 3 -8.76 18.97 -45.67
C LYS A 3 -9.40 17.83 -44.84
N ILE A 4 -9.77 16.72 -45.48
CA ILE A 4 -10.38 15.56 -44.82
C ILE A 4 -9.31 14.74 -44.06
N MET A 5 -8.08 14.68 -44.59
CA MET A 5 -6.97 13.98 -43.95
C MET A 5 -6.59 14.61 -42.59
N GLY A 6 -6.67 15.94 -42.48
CA GLY A 6 -6.40 16.65 -41.21
C GLY A 6 -7.49 16.44 -40.16
N LEU A 7 -8.75 16.31 -40.58
CA LEU A 7 -9.89 16.09 -39.67
C LEU A 7 -9.84 14.69 -39.05
N LEU A 8 -9.36 13.69 -39.80
CA LEU A 8 -9.24 12.30 -39.33
C LEU A 8 -8.13 12.13 -38.28
N LEU A 9 -7.03 12.89 -38.40
CA LEU A 9 -5.91 12.90 -37.46
C LEU A 9 -6.27 13.56 -36.11
N MET A 10 -7.17 14.54 -36.10
CA MET A 10 -7.68 15.13 -34.85
C MET A 10 -8.57 14.16 -34.06
N LEU A 11 -9.34 13.30 -34.74
CA LEU A 11 -10.23 12.33 -34.09
C LEU A 11 -9.47 11.18 -33.41
N PHE A 12 -8.26 10.84 -33.89
CA PHE A 12 -7.44 9.77 -33.28
C PHE A 12 -6.74 10.20 -31.98
N SER A 13 -6.66 11.51 -31.72
CA SER A 13 -6.04 12.08 -30.51
C SER A 13 -6.93 11.93 -29.26
N PHE A 14 -8.16 11.42 -29.41
CA PHE A 14 -9.15 11.25 -28.33
C PHE A 14 -9.24 9.83 -27.78
N ASN A 15 -8.25 8.97 -28.01
CA ASN A 15 -8.13 7.74 -27.24
C ASN A 15 -7.57 8.09 -25.85
N ALA A 16 -8.45 8.58 -24.99
CA ALA A 16 -8.21 8.61 -23.55
C ALA A 16 -7.93 7.17 -23.11
N PHE A 17 -6.70 6.89 -22.73
CA PHE A 17 -6.33 5.64 -22.10
C PHE A 17 -7.03 5.64 -20.73
N ALA A 18 -8.22 5.04 -20.65
CA ALA A 18 -8.85 4.76 -19.38
C ALA A 18 -8.01 3.66 -18.73
N GLU A 19 -7.22 4.02 -17.71
CA GLU A 19 -6.50 3.04 -16.93
C GLU A 19 -7.56 2.12 -16.28
N GLU A 20 -7.43 0.82 -16.54
CA GLU A 20 -8.28 -0.23 -15.99
C GLU A 20 -8.46 -0.04 -14.48
N ASN A 21 -9.65 -0.36 -13.97
CA ASN A 21 -10.00 -0.28 -12.54
C ASN A 21 -9.07 -1.18 -11.70
N LYS A 22 -7.85 -0.72 -11.40
CA LYS A 22 -6.91 -1.41 -10.50
C LYS A 22 -7.45 -1.32 -9.09
N ASN A 23 -7.98 -2.43 -8.59
CA ASN A 23 -8.45 -2.51 -7.21
C ASN A 23 -7.28 -2.84 -6.28
N LEU A 24 -7.20 -2.14 -5.13
CA LEU A 24 -6.25 -2.47 -4.06
C LEU A 24 -6.40 -3.93 -3.57
N ALA A 25 -7.59 -4.52 -3.73
CA ALA A 25 -7.90 -5.92 -3.45
C ALA A 25 -7.07 -6.91 -4.30
N ASP A 26 -6.73 -6.53 -5.53
CA ASP A 26 -6.02 -7.41 -6.47
C ASP A 26 -4.52 -7.48 -6.18
N ILE A 27 -4.01 -6.61 -5.30
CA ILE A 27 -2.61 -6.58 -4.92
C ILE A 27 -2.33 -7.67 -3.88
N GLN A 28 -1.45 -8.60 -4.25
CA GLN A 28 -0.92 -9.58 -3.33
C GLN A 28 0.32 -9.04 -2.63
N PHE A 29 0.38 -9.26 -1.33
CA PHE A 29 1.52 -8.92 -0.50
C PHE A 29 2.00 -10.14 0.27
N LYS A 30 3.17 -10.02 0.89
CA LYS A 30 3.68 -11.02 1.82
C LYS A 30 3.76 -10.44 3.22
N ASP A 31 3.34 -11.19 4.22
CA ASP A 31 3.62 -10.82 5.60
C ASP A 31 5.09 -11.12 5.97
N LEU A 32 5.45 -10.90 7.22
CA LEU A 32 6.81 -11.20 7.69
C LEU A 32 7.16 -12.70 7.68
N ASP A 33 6.16 -13.56 7.67
CA ASP A 33 6.29 -15.01 7.72
C ASP A 33 6.15 -15.66 6.33
N ASN A 34 6.11 -14.84 5.27
CA ASN A 34 5.96 -15.22 3.86
C ASN A 34 4.57 -15.74 3.48
N ASN A 35 3.56 -15.58 4.33
CA ASN A 35 2.20 -15.88 3.92
C ASN A 35 1.72 -14.82 2.94
N ILE A 36 1.00 -15.26 1.91
CA ILE A 36 0.35 -14.36 0.97
C ILE A 36 -0.85 -13.74 1.68
N VAL A 37 -0.91 -12.42 1.66
CA VAL A 37 -1.96 -11.62 2.27
C VAL A 37 -2.47 -10.62 1.25
N SER A 38 -3.79 -10.50 1.16
CA SER A 38 -4.48 -9.54 0.29
C SER A 38 -5.31 -8.57 1.13
N LEU A 39 -5.59 -7.40 0.55
CA LEU A 39 -6.52 -6.43 1.10
C LEU A 39 -7.99 -6.80 0.89
N GLU A 40 -8.29 -7.85 0.11
CA GLU A 40 -9.64 -8.41 -0.07
C GLU A 40 -10.39 -8.61 1.26
N LYS A 41 -9.69 -9.08 2.32
CA LYS A 41 -10.28 -9.32 3.64
C LYS A 41 -10.80 -8.06 4.36
N TYR A 42 -10.45 -6.88 3.85
CA TYR A 42 -10.92 -5.60 4.37
C TYR A 42 -11.98 -4.94 3.49
N LYS A 43 -12.44 -5.62 2.43
CA LYS A 43 -13.51 -5.10 1.56
C LYS A 43 -14.77 -4.82 2.38
N GLY A 44 -15.31 -3.60 2.23
CA GLY A 44 -16.48 -3.14 2.97
C GLY A 44 -16.20 -2.67 4.41
N LYS A 45 -14.94 -2.69 4.86
CA LYS A 45 -14.51 -2.06 6.11
C LYS A 45 -13.96 -0.66 5.85
N ASN A 46 -14.06 0.23 6.82
CA ASN A 46 -13.25 1.45 6.82
C ASN A 46 -11.81 1.06 7.16
N VAL A 47 -10.86 1.52 6.36
CA VAL A 47 -9.46 1.13 6.47
C VAL A 47 -8.56 2.35 6.41
N TYR A 48 -7.70 2.50 7.41
CA TYR A 48 -6.58 3.43 7.38
C TYR A 48 -5.33 2.69 6.95
N VAL A 49 -4.70 3.12 5.85
CA VAL A 49 -3.49 2.49 5.32
C VAL A 49 -2.29 3.42 5.52
N LYS A 50 -1.32 3.00 6.32
CA LYS A 50 -0.01 3.66 6.46
C LYS A 50 1.02 2.95 5.60
N MET A 51 1.47 3.61 4.54
CA MET A 51 2.64 3.17 3.78
C MET A 51 3.92 3.78 4.37
N TRP A 52 4.98 3.00 4.46
CA TRP A 52 6.29 3.46 4.95
C TRP A 52 7.44 2.62 4.39
N ALA A 53 8.67 3.08 4.60
CA ALA A 53 9.87 2.36 4.18
C ALA A 53 10.82 2.14 5.36
N SER A 54 11.47 0.99 5.44
CA SER A 54 12.34 0.64 6.57
C SER A 54 13.56 1.54 6.71
N TRP A 55 13.91 2.27 5.64
CA TRP A 55 15.03 3.19 5.55
C TRP A 55 14.61 4.66 5.63
N CYS A 56 13.33 4.95 5.92
CA CYS A 56 12.79 6.32 6.02
C CYS A 56 12.72 6.76 7.49
N PRO A 57 13.65 7.60 7.99
CA PRO A 57 13.71 7.95 9.41
C PRO A 57 12.46 8.70 9.90
N ILE A 58 11.94 9.61 9.07
CA ILE A 58 10.72 10.36 9.39
C ILE A 58 9.49 9.45 9.45
N CYS A 59 9.46 8.40 8.63
CA CYS A 59 8.38 7.41 8.66
C CYS A 59 8.42 6.61 9.98
N LEU A 60 9.61 6.22 10.41
CA LEU A 60 9.83 5.50 11.68
C LEU A 60 9.42 6.34 12.89
N ALA A 61 9.74 7.64 12.89
CA ALA A 61 9.37 8.55 13.97
C ALA A 61 7.85 8.63 14.20
N GLY A 62 7.06 8.51 13.13
CA GLY A 62 5.60 8.54 13.21
C GLY A 62 4.94 7.18 13.49
N LEU A 63 5.69 6.08 13.67
CA LEU A 63 5.08 4.76 13.89
C LEU A 63 4.42 4.62 15.27
N ALA A 64 4.90 5.35 16.29
CA ALA A 64 4.30 5.34 17.63
C ALA A 64 2.85 5.86 17.60
N GLU A 65 2.60 6.95 16.86
CA GLU A 65 1.25 7.50 16.71
C GLU A 65 0.29 6.53 16.00
N ILE A 66 0.82 5.73 15.06
CA ILE A 66 0.04 4.70 14.37
C ILE A 66 -0.25 3.51 15.31
N ASP A 67 0.67 3.18 16.22
CA ASP A 67 0.46 2.16 17.25
C ASP A 67 -0.66 2.61 18.21
N ASP A 68 -0.62 3.85 18.69
CA ASP A 68 -1.67 4.44 19.52
C ASP A 68 -3.04 4.46 18.81
N LEU A 69 -3.06 4.86 17.53
CA LEU A 69 -4.26 4.79 16.69
C LEU A 69 -4.75 3.34 16.49
N SER A 70 -3.82 2.39 16.47
CA SER A 70 -4.15 0.97 16.35
C SER A 70 -4.76 0.41 17.63
N ALA A 71 -4.33 0.91 18.79
CA ALA A 71 -4.78 0.46 20.11
C ALA A 71 -6.13 1.07 20.53
N ASP A 72 -6.54 2.22 19.97
CA ASP A 72 -7.82 2.85 20.29
C ASP A 72 -9.00 1.90 20.01
N GLN A 73 -9.74 1.57 21.07
CA GLN A 73 -10.91 0.67 21.02
C GLN A 73 -12.17 1.37 20.49
N ASN A 74 -12.19 2.70 20.46
CA ASN A 74 -13.35 3.48 20.02
C ASN A 74 -13.36 3.74 18.51
N LYS A 75 -12.31 3.33 17.79
CA LYS A 75 -12.23 3.51 16.34
C LYS A 75 -13.20 2.58 15.62
N ASN A 76 -13.71 3.04 14.48
CA ASN A 76 -14.61 2.29 13.60
C ASN A 76 -13.91 1.87 12.28
N PHE A 77 -12.59 1.78 12.28
CA PHE A 77 -11.77 1.41 11.13
C PHE A 77 -10.59 0.52 11.52
N GLU A 78 -10.10 -0.23 10.54
CA GLU A 78 -8.92 -1.10 10.65
C GLU A 78 -7.65 -0.31 10.30
N VAL A 79 -6.55 -0.54 11.01
CA VAL A 79 -5.26 0.11 10.73
C VAL A 79 -4.32 -0.90 10.09
N ILE A 80 -3.87 -0.62 8.86
CA ILE A 80 -2.98 -1.47 8.07
C ILE A 80 -1.67 -0.72 7.84
N THR A 81 -0.55 -1.42 8.01
CA THR A 81 0.75 -0.87 7.62
C THR A 81 1.35 -1.66 6.46
N ILE A 82 1.83 -0.93 5.45
CA ILE A 82 2.52 -1.50 4.29
C ILE A 82 3.95 -0.98 4.31
N VAL A 83 4.91 -1.91 4.37
CA VAL A 83 6.33 -1.58 4.44
C VAL A 83 7.04 -1.90 3.12
N SER A 84 7.86 -0.97 2.68
CA SER A 84 8.91 -1.19 1.68
C SER A 84 10.24 -1.48 2.40
N PRO A 85 10.70 -2.75 2.45
CA PRO A 85 11.96 -3.08 3.10
C PRO A 85 13.16 -2.63 2.24
N ASP A 86 14.27 -2.28 2.90
CA ASP A 86 15.57 -2.11 2.24
C ASP A 86 16.11 -3.45 1.71
N LYS A 87 17.03 -3.40 0.75
CA LYS A 87 17.70 -4.56 0.13
C LYS A 87 18.41 -5.48 1.14
N LYS A 88 18.72 -4.98 2.34
CA LYS A 88 19.37 -5.73 3.42
C LYS A 88 18.48 -6.77 4.12
N GLY A 89 17.21 -6.89 3.73
CA GLY A 89 16.42 -8.09 3.94
C GLY A 89 15.66 -8.17 5.28
N LYS A 90 14.69 -9.09 5.30
CA LYS A 90 13.64 -9.33 6.31
C LYS A 90 14.11 -9.33 7.77
N ASN A 91 15.36 -9.71 8.02
CA ASN A 91 15.91 -9.82 9.38
C ASN A 91 16.14 -8.46 10.03
N GLN A 92 16.59 -7.46 9.27
CA GLN A 92 16.72 -6.10 9.80
C GLN A 92 15.36 -5.47 10.06
N LEU A 93 14.39 -5.76 9.18
CA LEU A 93 13.00 -5.40 9.41
C LEU A 93 12.51 -6.04 10.71
N LYS A 94 12.58 -7.37 10.87
CA LYS A 94 12.17 -8.06 12.12
C LYS A 94 12.79 -7.43 13.37
N ASN A 95 14.07 -7.07 13.35
CA ASN A 95 14.74 -6.42 14.47
C ASN A 95 14.23 -4.99 14.75
N LEU A 96 14.03 -4.17 13.70
CA LEU A 96 13.39 -2.86 13.83
C LEU A 96 11.97 -3.00 14.40
N LEU A 97 11.28 -4.07 14.02
CA LEU A 97 9.90 -4.32 14.39
C LEU A 97 9.71 -4.93 15.79
N ASN A 98 10.72 -5.58 16.35
CA ASN A 98 10.67 -6.10 17.73
C ASN A 98 10.55 -4.98 18.79
N GLY A 99 10.85 -3.73 18.45
CA GLY A 99 10.73 -2.58 19.34
C GLY A 99 9.34 -1.93 19.39
N ILE A 100 8.40 -2.34 18.52
CA ILE A 100 7.04 -1.79 18.42
C ILE A 100 6.08 -2.89 18.89
N LYS A 101 5.15 -2.57 19.81
CA LYS A 101 4.50 -3.58 20.65
C LYS A 101 3.21 -4.15 20.09
N ASP A 102 2.47 -3.44 19.23
CA ASP A 102 1.26 -3.99 18.62
C ASP A 102 1.30 -3.96 17.09
N TRP A 103 0.98 -5.11 16.49
CA TRP A 103 1.15 -5.34 15.06
C TRP A 103 -0.10 -5.95 14.48
N THR A 104 -1.10 -5.15 14.18
CA THR A 104 -2.34 -5.71 13.63
C THR A 104 -2.13 -6.20 12.20
N ILE A 105 -1.34 -5.54 11.33
CA ILE A 105 -1.20 -6.01 9.93
C ILE A 105 0.14 -5.59 9.32
N LYS A 106 0.99 -6.58 9.03
CA LYS A 106 2.30 -6.42 8.38
C LYS A 106 2.20 -6.83 6.92
N MET A 107 2.24 -5.84 6.04
CA MET A 107 2.14 -6.07 4.61
C MET A 107 3.46 -5.65 3.97
N SER A 108 4.30 -6.59 3.56
CA SER A 108 5.57 -6.30 2.88
C SER A 108 5.38 -6.38 1.38
N LEU A 109 5.74 -5.31 0.68
CA LEU A 109 5.94 -5.34 -0.76
C LEU A 109 7.25 -6.07 -1.02
N TYR A 110 7.18 -7.39 -1.15
CA TYR A 110 8.26 -8.17 -1.75
C TYR A 110 8.06 -8.18 -3.25
N TYR A 111 8.99 -7.53 -3.97
CA TYR A 111 9.36 -7.99 -5.30
C TYR A 111 10.19 -9.27 -5.16
#